data_AF-A0A7C5I1U8-F1
#
_entry.id   AF-A0A7C5I1U8-F1
#
_cell.length_a   1.000
_cell.length_b   1.000
_cell.length_c   1.000
_cell.angle_alpha   90.00
_cell.angle_beta   90.00
_cell.angle_gamma   90.00
#
_symmetry.space_group_name_H-M   'P 1'
#
loop_
_entity.id
_entity.type
_entity.pdbx_description
1 polymer ?
#
loop_
_entity_poly.entity_id
_entity_poly.type
_entity_poly.pdbx_seq_one_letter_code
_entity_poly.pdbx_strand_id
1 'polypeptide(L)'
;EEQSLKAPQYLLKPDGGTIALASTVHSPAATAQSGPAASVMGALALDGCPGTALVLDVGGTTTDMSVVLGGVPLLEPRGIRIGPYQTLVRSLLTHSIGIGGDSEVRADDGPLCVGPHRQGPPIAFGGKVPTPTDAMITLGLLEAGDRKAAGTAMEKMGKSIGLSAKVMAQRVLETMARSIADSAEAFLSRINSRPVYTIHEVIQEEKIVPDSLVVIGGPAPQVAPFIGEALGLSHRVPEHFGVANAIGAAVARVTAEITVQADTERGSLVIPEAGIDQKIPFRYRPEDAMSLADEVLKKQALKIGADPDSLEISVIEKQVIAKIHRMIYNQSDAFYQTHVQNTDTTLGVFVEGGTTANLSALWAARNTVFAPKPGFAGIEKEGVAAAFRAYDVDRCVVLVSRLGHYSLRKAAGILGIGNQNMIALDTDKNNHVDISKLKQTISRIEKENPKTCILAIVGIAGATETGTIDPLEEMAKICAEHRIHFHVDAAWGGPTLFSKQYKHLLNGIHLADSVTIDGHKQFYMPMSCGMLYLKDPKKLDVIAYYAHYVNRWGSVDLGIKTLSGSREANSLILDCALKIMGANGYALLI
;
A
#
# COMPACT_ATOMS: atom_id res chain seq x y z
N GLU A 1 -8.72 -19.46 -34.79
CA GLU A 1 -8.92 -20.63 -35.66
C GLU A 1 -8.21 -20.49 -37.01
N GLU A 2 -8.32 -19.37 -37.71
CA GLU A 2 -7.64 -19.15 -39.02
C GLU A 2 -6.12 -19.39 -39.02
N GLN A 3 -5.43 -19.10 -37.91
CA GLN A 3 -3.98 -19.25 -37.78
C GLN A 3 -3.55 -20.59 -37.14
N SER A 4 -4.48 -21.51 -36.81
CA SER A 4 -4.19 -22.78 -36.12
C SER A 4 -3.36 -22.68 -34.81
N LEU A 5 -3.41 -21.53 -34.13
CA LEU A 5 -2.69 -21.31 -32.88
C LEU A 5 -3.25 -22.20 -31.75
N LYS A 6 -2.39 -22.99 -31.10
CA LYS A 6 -2.70 -23.87 -29.96
C LYS A 6 -2.22 -23.29 -28.63
N ALA A 7 -2.39 -21.98 -28.43
CA ALA A 7 -2.04 -21.32 -27.19
C ALA A 7 -3.26 -21.27 -26.24
N PRO A 8 -3.05 -21.29 -24.92
CA PRO A 8 -4.14 -21.04 -23.98
C PRO A 8 -4.69 -19.63 -24.20
N GLN A 9 -6.01 -19.50 -24.11
CA GLN A 9 -6.72 -18.26 -24.40
C GLN A 9 -7.17 -17.62 -23.09
N TYR A 10 -6.85 -16.35 -22.92
CA TYR A 10 -7.18 -15.57 -21.74
C TYR A 10 -7.96 -14.32 -22.13
N LEU A 11 -8.82 -13.87 -21.22
CA LEU A 11 -9.42 -12.55 -21.23
C LEU A 11 -8.85 -11.74 -20.09
N LEU A 12 -8.61 -10.47 -20.34
CA LEU A 12 -8.18 -9.55 -19.31
C LEU A 12 -9.36 -9.18 -18.41
N LYS A 13 -9.09 -9.14 -17.10
CA LYS A 13 -10.01 -8.66 -16.08
C LYS A 13 -9.81 -7.16 -15.83
N PRO A 14 -10.83 -6.46 -15.36
CA PRO A 14 -10.73 -5.05 -15.00
C PRO A 14 -9.70 -4.73 -13.91
N ASP A 15 -9.31 -5.70 -13.08
CA ASP A 15 -8.32 -5.53 -12.02
C ASP A 15 -6.86 -5.63 -12.52
N GLY A 16 -6.65 -5.78 -13.83
CA GLY A 16 -5.33 -5.92 -14.46
C GLY A 16 -4.82 -7.37 -14.51
N GLY A 17 -5.54 -8.33 -13.91
CA GLY A 17 -5.22 -9.75 -14.05
C GLY A 17 -5.92 -10.40 -15.25
N THR A 18 -5.69 -11.70 -15.45
CA THR A 18 -6.33 -12.48 -16.52
C THR A 18 -7.21 -13.62 -15.98
N ILE A 19 -8.08 -14.13 -16.83
CA ILE A 19 -8.90 -15.31 -16.62
C ILE A 19 -8.97 -16.13 -17.91
N ALA A 20 -8.85 -17.44 -17.83
CA ALA A 20 -8.97 -18.31 -19.00
C ALA A 20 -10.34 -18.14 -19.67
N LEU A 21 -10.36 -18.07 -21.00
CA LEU A 21 -11.57 -17.86 -21.79
C LEU A 21 -12.65 -18.92 -21.51
N ALA A 22 -12.26 -20.17 -21.28
CA ALA A 22 -13.19 -21.22 -20.91
C ALA A 22 -13.88 -20.96 -19.55
N SER A 23 -13.17 -20.31 -18.63
CA SER A 23 -13.65 -20.04 -17.27
C SER A 23 -14.52 -18.78 -17.18
N THR A 24 -14.45 -17.87 -18.15
CA THR A 24 -15.24 -16.61 -18.12
C THR A 24 -16.74 -16.82 -18.28
N VAL A 25 -17.17 -17.95 -18.83
CA VAL A 25 -18.60 -18.30 -18.96
C VAL A 25 -19.30 -18.31 -17.60
N HIS A 26 -18.57 -18.60 -16.52
CA HIS A 26 -19.10 -18.65 -15.16
C HIS A 26 -19.00 -17.31 -14.41
N SER A 27 -18.28 -16.32 -14.96
CA SER A 27 -18.12 -14.99 -14.36
C SER A 27 -17.97 -13.92 -15.44
N PRO A 28 -19.00 -13.68 -16.28
CA PRO A 28 -18.92 -12.72 -17.37
C PRO A 28 -18.76 -11.28 -16.86
N ALA A 29 -19.25 -10.97 -15.65
CA ALA A 29 -19.07 -9.66 -15.04
C ALA A 29 -17.59 -9.32 -14.77
N ALA A 30 -16.73 -10.33 -14.63
CA ALA A 30 -15.30 -10.16 -14.41
C ALA A 30 -14.53 -9.75 -15.68
N THR A 31 -15.20 -9.48 -16.80
CA THR A 31 -14.58 -8.95 -18.03
C THR A 31 -15.03 -7.53 -18.37
N ALA A 32 -15.88 -6.92 -17.51
CA ALA A 32 -16.30 -5.53 -17.68
C ALA A 32 -15.09 -4.59 -17.66
N GLN A 33 -15.07 -3.56 -18.50
CA GLN A 33 -13.96 -2.58 -18.58
C GLN A 33 -12.56 -3.19 -18.75
N SER A 34 -12.44 -4.35 -19.42
CA SER A 34 -11.15 -4.97 -19.72
C SER A 34 -10.27 -4.14 -20.65
N GLY A 35 -10.85 -3.35 -21.55
CA GLY A 35 -10.13 -2.45 -22.46
C GLY A 35 -9.24 -1.44 -21.72
N PRO A 36 -9.80 -0.55 -20.89
CA PRO A 36 -9.01 0.39 -20.09
C PRO A 36 -7.97 -0.29 -19.21
N ALA A 37 -8.27 -1.46 -18.64
CA ALA A 37 -7.27 -2.21 -17.86
C ALA A 37 -6.10 -2.68 -18.74
N ALA A 38 -6.36 -3.09 -19.98
CA ALA A 38 -5.33 -3.52 -20.93
C ALA A 38 -4.39 -2.37 -21.27
N SER A 39 -4.92 -1.16 -21.39
CA SER A 39 -4.16 0.07 -21.60
C SER A 39 -3.17 0.31 -20.46
N VAL A 40 -3.62 0.21 -19.20
CA VAL A 40 -2.75 0.40 -18.03
C VAL A 40 -1.66 -0.67 -17.98
N MET A 41 -2.04 -1.94 -18.16
CA MET A 41 -1.08 -3.06 -18.16
C MET A 41 -0.08 -2.96 -19.31
N GLY A 42 -0.52 -2.47 -20.48
CA GLY A 42 0.33 -2.23 -21.64
C GLY A 42 1.35 -1.12 -21.39
N ALA A 43 0.91 0.01 -20.83
CA ALA A 43 1.81 1.09 -20.45
C ALA A 43 2.84 0.65 -19.41
N LEU A 44 2.42 -0.12 -18.40
CA LEU A 44 3.32 -0.70 -17.39
C LEU A 44 4.37 -1.63 -18.03
N ALA A 45 3.96 -2.49 -18.96
CA ALA A 45 4.86 -3.41 -19.63
C ALA A 45 5.89 -2.72 -20.52
N LEU A 46 5.49 -1.62 -21.15
CA LEU A 46 6.28 -0.94 -22.18
C LEU A 46 7.15 0.20 -21.64
N ASP A 47 6.66 0.97 -20.66
CA ASP A 47 7.36 2.14 -20.09
C ASP A 47 7.87 1.88 -18.66
N GLY A 48 7.27 0.93 -17.95
CA GLY A 48 7.48 0.74 -16.50
C GLY A 48 6.84 1.81 -15.63
N CYS A 49 6.49 2.97 -16.21
CA CYS A 49 5.85 4.11 -15.55
C CYS A 49 6.57 4.51 -14.25
N PRO A 50 7.86 4.89 -14.30
CA PRO A 50 8.58 5.38 -13.13
C PRO A 50 8.00 6.71 -12.65
N GLY A 51 8.04 6.97 -11.35
CA GLY A 51 7.47 8.19 -10.77
C GLY A 51 5.94 8.21 -10.81
N THR A 52 5.33 9.40 -10.90
CA THR A 52 3.88 9.55 -11.03
C THR A 52 3.52 9.80 -12.49
N ALA A 53 3.00 8.78 -13.17
CA ALA A 53 2.66 8.84 -14.58
C ALA A 53 1.14 8.94 -14.81
N LEU A 54 0.72 9.92 -15.62
CA LEU A 54 -0.60 9.92 -16.25
C LEU A 54 -0.51 9.08 -17.52
N VAL A 55 -1.29 8.01 -17.60
CA VAL A 55 -1.34 7.13 -18.78
C VAL A 55 -2.60 7.45 -19.57
N LEU A 56 -2.43 7.75 -20.86
CA LEU A 56 -3.51 7.99 -21.82
C LEU A 56 -3.46 6.99 -22.97
N ASP A 57 -4.53 6.21 -23.16
CA ASP A 57 -4.73 5.43 -24.38
C ASP A 57 -5.68 6.17 -25.30
N VAL A 58 -5.11 6.85 -26.30
CA VAL A 58 -5.87 7.59 -27.29
C VAL A 58 -6.18 6.65 -28.45
N GLY A 59 -7.43 6.18 -28.50
CA GLY A 59 -7.93 5.36 -29.58
C GLY A 59 -8.52 6.17 -30.74
N GLY A 60 -9.26 5.46 -31.61
CA GLY A 60 -10.03 6.11 -32.68
C GLY A 60 -11.21 6.92 -32.16
N THR A 61 -11.97 6.40 -31.18
CA THR A 61 -13.20 7.09 -30.70
C THR A 61 -13.08 7.58 -29.27
N THR A 62 -12.21 6.96 -28.49
CA THR A 62 -12.16 7.12 -27.04
C THR A 62 -10.75 7.37 -26.57
N THR A 63 -10.63 8.10 -25.46
CA THR A 63 -9.39 8.23 -24.72
C THR A 63 -9.62 7.67 -23.32
N ASP A 64 -8.85 6.65 -22.95
CA ASP A 64 -8.85 6.08 -21.60
C ASP A 64 -7.71 6.66 -20.78
N MET A 65 -8.00 7.04 -19.54
CA MET A 65 -7.08 7.69 -18.62
C MET A 65 -6.87 6.84 -17.38
N SER A 66 -5.63 6.73 -16.92
CA SER A 66 -5.30 6.13 -15.63
C SER A 66 -4.09 6.79 -15.01
N VAL A 67 -3.86 6.55 -13.73
CA VAL A 67 -2.66 7.03 -13.03
C VAL A 67 -1.89 5.84 -12.46
N VAL A 68 -0.57 5.89 -12.63
CA VAL A 68 0.37 4.89 -12.13
C VAL A 68 1.39 5.57 -11.21
N LEU A 69 1.58 5.01 -10.02
CA LEU A 69 2.49 5.50 -8.99
C LEU A 69 3.66 4.54 -8.80
N GLY A 70 4.84 4.88 -9.30
CA GLY A 70 6.05 4.07 -9.19
C GLY A 70 5.87 2.65 -9.71
N GLY A 71 5.23 2.51 -10.88
CA GLY A 71 4.87 1.20 -11.45
C GLY A 71 3.66 0.51 -10.81
N VAL A 72 2.94 1.14 -9.88
CA VAL A 72 1.73 0.59 -9.26
C VAL A 72 0.48 1.32 -9.77
N PRO A 73 -0.43 0.63 -10.48
CA PRO A 73 -1.67 1.25 -10.94
C PRO A 73 -2.66 1.43 -9.79
N LEU A 74 -3.46 2.49 -9.86
CA LEU A 74 -4.51 2.75 -8.86
C LEU A 74 -5.71 1.82 -9.06
N LEU A 75 -6.38 1.47 -7.95
CA LEU A 75 -7.59 0.64 -7.94
C LEU A 75 -8.83 1.51 -7.68
N GLU A 76 -9.98 1.12 -8.25
CA GLU A 76 -11.27 1.74 -7.94
C GLU A 76 -11.84 1.10 -6.65
N PRO A 77 -11.88 1.84 -5.53
CA PRO A 77 -12.21 1.27 -4.22
C PRO A 77 -13.64 0.75 -4.11
N ARG A 78 -14.56 1.27 -4.92
CA ARG A 78 -15.97 0.86 -4.90
C ARG A 78 -16.33 -0.09 -6.03
N GLY A 79 -15.34 -0.59 -6.78
CA GLY A 79 -15.53 -1.39 -7.99
C GLY A 79 -16.14 -0.61 -9.15
N ILE A 80 -16.41 -1.29 -10.27
CA ILE A 80 -16.85 -0.63 -11.52
C ILE A 80 -18.21 0.03 -11.32
N ARG A 81 -18.37 1.26 -11.83
CA ARG A 81 -19.67 1.92 -11.94
C ARG A 81 -20.26 1.70 -13.33
N ILE A 82 -21.43 1.08 -13.41
CA ILE A 82 -22.18 0.89 -14.65
C ILE A 82 -23.48 1.70 -14.56
N GLY A 83 -23.51 2.84 -15.24
CA GLY A 83 -24.62 3.79 -15.15
C GLY A 83 -24.81 4.31 -13.71
N PRO A 84 -26.01 4.19 -13.10
CA PRO A 84 -26.24 4.58 -11.72
C PRO A 84 -25.75 3.53 -10.70
N TYR A 85 -25.40 2.32 -11.14
CA TYR A 85 -25.10 1.20 -10.25
C TYR A 85 -23.62 1.08 -9.97
N GLN A 86 -23.30 0.94 -8.68
CA GLN A 86 -21.97 0.57 -8.23
C GLN A 86 -21.89 -0.97 -8.18
N THR A 87 -20.93 -1.56 -8.88
CA THR A 87 -20.69 -3.01 -8.85
C THR A 87 -19.54 -3.29 -7.89
N LEU A 88 -19.56 -4.45 -7.21
CA LEU A 88 -18.44 -4.92 -6.40
C LEU A 88 -17.32 -5.57 -7.24
N VAL A 89 -17.35 -5.40 -8.57
CA VAL A 89 -16.31 -5.92 -9.47
C VAL A 89 -15.08 -5.04 -9.31
N ARG A 90 -14.02 -5.61 -8.76
CA ARG A 90 -12.72 -4.95 -8.59
C ARG A 90 -12.18 -4.49 -9.95
N SER A 91 -11.69 -3.25 -10.02
CA SER A 91 -11.10 -2.70 -11.24
C SER A 91 -9.94 -1.75 -10.95
N LEU A 92 -9.11 -1.53 -11.96
CA LEU A 92 -8.21 -0.38 -12.00
C LEU A 92 -9.04 0.91 -12.06
N LEU A 93 -8.49 1.98 -11.49
CA LEU A 93 -9.11 3.30 -11.51
C LEU A 93 -8.85 3.95 -12.86
N THR A 94 -9.87 3.92 -13.73
CA THR A 94 -9.80 4.46 -15.08
C THR A 94 -10.90 5.49 -15.33
N HIS A 95 -10.68 6.36 -16.31
CA HIS A 95 -11.67 7.31 -16.79
C HIS A 95 -11.64 7.40 -18.31
N SER A 96 -12.79 7.20 -18.95
CA SER A 96 -12.91 7.22 -20.41
C SER A 96 -13.68 8.45 -20.88
N ILE A 97 -13.24 9.05 -21.98
CA ILE A 97 -13.97 10.11 -22.69
C ILE A 97 -14.11 9.78 -24.18
N GLY A 98 -15.16 10.29 -24.82
CA GLY A 98 -15.46 10.07 -26.25
C GLY A 98 -14.61 10.91 -27.21
N ILE A 99 -13.31 11.05 -26.96
CA ILE A 99 -12.39 11.84 -27.80
C ILE A 99 -11.30 10.92 -28.31
N GLY A 100 -11.08 10.87 -29.62
CA GLY A 100 -10.05 10.08 -30.29
C GLY A 100 -9.79 10.57 -31.72
N GLY A 101 -8.97 9.85 -32.49
CA GLY A 101 -8.56 10.25 -33.84
C GLY A 101 -9.70 10.35 -34.88
N ASP A 102 -10.74 9.55 -34.72
CA ASP A 102 -11.93 9.47 -35.59
C ASP A 102 -13.14 10.24 -35.02
N SER A 103 -12.96 10.94 -33.89
CA SER A 103 -14.04 11.74 -33.32
C SER A 103 -14.45 12.86 -34.26
N GLU A 104 -15.75 13.13 -34.36
CA GLU A 104 -16.28 14.19 -35.20
C GLU A 104 -15.79 15.56 -34.72
N VAL A 105 -15.34 16.39 -35.65
CA VAL A 105 -15.00 17.79 -35.43
C VAL A 105 -16.18 18.66 -35.88
N ARG A 106 -16.73 19.45 -34.96
CA ARG A 106 -17.83 20.38 -35.24
C ARG A 106 -17.39 21.82 -35.03
N ALA A 107 -17.76 22.67 -35.98
CA ALA A 107 -17.55 24.10 -35.96
C ALA A 107 -18.89 24.78 -36.30
N ASP A 108 -19.88 24.57 -35.44
CA ASP A 108 -21.17 25.28 -35.49
C ASP A 108 -20.93 26.78 -35.17
N ASP A 109 -21.97 27.62 -35.05
CA ASP A 109 -21.86 29.06 -34.72
C ASP A 109 -21.20 29.38 -33.34
N GLY A 110 -20.56 28.40 -32.70
CA GLY A 110 -19.85 28.47 -31.42
C GLY A 110 -18.40 27.97 -31.48
N PRO A 111 -17.80 27.61 -30.33
CA PRO A 111 -16.42 27.13 -30.28
C PRO A 111 -16.24 25.77 -30.98
N LEU A 112 -15.06 25.58 -31.56
CA LEU A 112 -14.65 24.31 -32.16
C LEU A 112 -14.75 23.19 -31.12
N CYS A 113 -15.38 22.08 -31.47
CA CYS A 113 -15.56 20.92 -30.60
C CYS A 113 -15.04 19.64 -31.26
N VAL A 114 -14.45 18.74 -30.47
CA VAL A 114 -14.02 17.40 -30.91
C VAL A 114 -14.75 16.34 -30.07
N GLY A 115 -15.41 15.38 -30.73
CA GLY A 115 -16.23 14.38 -30.04
C GLY A 115 -17.56 14.94 -29.51
N PRO A 116 -18.33 14.19 -28.68
CA PRO A 116 -18.07 12.82 -28.26
C PRO A 116 -18.45 11.76 -29.33
N HIS A 117 -19.04 12.19 -30.44
CA HIS A 117 -19.59 11.31 -31.46
C HIS A 117 -18.55 10.88 -32.50
N ARG A 118 -18.76 9.70 -33.09
CA ARG A 118 -18.06 9.21 -34.28
C ARG A 118 -19.08 8.98 -35.41
N GLN A 119 -18.85 9.58 -36.57
CA GLN A 119 -19.73 9.48 -37.74
C GLN A 119 -19.04 8.75 -38.91
N GLY A 120 -18.41 7.62 -38.59
CA GLY A 120 -17.67 6.80 -39.54
C GLY A 120 -16.16 7.06 -39.53
N PRO A 121 -15.43 6.62 -40.57
CA PRO A 121 -14.00 6.87 -40.70
C PRO A 121 -13.70 8.35 -41.01
N PRO A 122 -12.43 8.79 -40.92
CA PRO A 122 -12.00 10.11 -41.37
C PRO A 122 -12.25 10.35 -42.86
N ILE A 123 -12.35 11.60 -43.30
CA ILE A 123 -12.56 11.96 -44.72
C ILE A 123 -11.44 11.42 -45.61
N ALA A 124 -10.20 11.42 -45.13
CA ALA A 124 -9.06 10.83 -45.81
C ALA A 124 -9.24 9.33 -46.16
N PHE A 125 -10.16 8.64 -45.49
CA PHE A 125 -10.50 7.23 -45.71
C PHE A 125 -11.95 7.04 -46.22
N GLY A 126 -12.54 8.06 -46.85
CA GLY A 126 -13.90 7.99 -47.42
C GLY A 126 -15.03 8.32 -46.43
N GLY A 127 -14.68 8.93 -45.29
CA GLY A 127 -15.62 9.46 -44.31
C GLY A 127 -16.44 10.64 -44.82
N LYS A 128 -17.47 11.02 -44.04
CA LYS A 128 -18.36 12.14 -44.34
C LYS A 128 -18.06 13.40 -43.52
N VAL A 129 -17.46 13.24 -42.34
CA VAL A 129 -17.21 14.32 -41.40
C VAL A 129 -15.71 14.45 -41.13
N PRO A 130 -15.21 15.68 -40.92
CA PRO A 130 -13.82 15.92 -40.56
C PRO A 130 -13.49 15.38 -39.16
N THR A 131 -12.30 14.82 -39.00
CA THR A 131 -11.81 14.27 -37.73
C THR A 131 -10.41 14.79 -37.36
N PRO A 132 -9.91 14.57 -36.13
CA PRO A 132 -8.50 14.83 -35.79
C PRO A 132 -7.51 14.10 -36.69
N THR A 133 -7.83 12.89 -37.17
CA THR A 133 -7.00 12.17 -38.16
C THR A 133 -6.84 12.95 -39.46
N ASP A 134 -7.91 13.60 -39.95
CA ASP A 134 -7.80 14.49 -41.13
C ASP A 134 -6.90 15.69 -40.85
N ALA A 135 -6.92 16.22 -39.62
CA ALA A 135 -6.04 17.31 -39.21
C ALA A 135 -4.56 16.86 -39.19
N MET A 136 -4.26 15.69 -38.62
CA MET A 136 -2.91 15.10 -38.60
C MET A 136 -2.36 14.90 -40.03
N ILE A 137 -3.19 14.38 -40.94
CA ILE A 137 -2.82 14.16 -42.35
C ILE A 137 -2.60 15.49 -43.08
N THR A 138 -3.44 16.50 -42.82
CA THR A 138 -3.31 17.84 -43.41
C THR A 138 -1.98 18.50 -43.04
N LEU A 139 -1.58 18.38 -41.77
CA LEU A 139 -0.30 18.89 -41.27
C LEU A 139 0.90 18.06 -41.74
N GLY A 140 0.68 16.83 -42.22
CA GLY A 140 1.75 15.89 -42.58
C GLY A 140 2.35 15.17 -41.37
N LEU A 141 1.64 15.13 -40.23
CA LEU A 141 2.04 14.37 -39.04
C LEU A 141 1.74 12.87 -39.18
N LEU A 142 0.83 12.51 -40.09
CA LEU A 142 0.46 11.13 -40.40
C LEU A 142 0.43 10.93 -41.91
N GLU A 143 1.24 10.00 -42.40
CA GLU A 143 1.27 9.60 -43.81
C GLU A 143 0.29 8.45 -44.06
N ALA A 144 -0.99 8.78 -44.17
CA ALA A 144 -2.05 7.82 -44.48
C ALA A 144 -3.23 8.48 -45.20
N GLY A 145 -4.02 7.68 -45.92
CA GLY A 145 -5.25 8.13 -46.60
C GLY A 145 -5.04 9.17 -47.71
N ASP A 146 -6.13 9.79 -48.16
CA ASP A 146 -6.11 10.88 -49.15
C ASP A 146 -5.84 12.24 -48.47
N ARG A 147 -4.58 12.68 -48.58
CA ARG A 147 -4.13 13.97 -48.04
C ARG A 147 -4.85 15.18 -48.65
N LYS A 148 -5.25 15.09 -49.93
CA LYS A 148 -5.95 16.19 -50.61
C LYS A 148 -7.38 16.30 -50.08
N ALA A 149 -8.05 15.17 -49.86
CA ALA A 149 -9.38 15.14 -49.25
C ALA A 149 -9.36 15.72 -47.83
N ALA A 150 -8.40 15.30 -47.00
CA ALA A 150 -8.21 15.83 -45.65
C ALA A 150 -7.98 17.35 -45.65
N GLY A 151 -7.07 17.83 -46.50
CA GLY A 151 -6.76 19.26 -46.62
C GLY A 151 -7.97 20.08 -47.08
N THR A 152 -8.75 19.56 -48.03
CA THR A 152 -9.99 20.21 -48.51
C THR A 152 -11.04 20.31 -47.40
N ALA A 153 -11.16 19.29 -46.56
CA ALA A 153 -12.07 19.30 -45.42
C ALA A 153 -11.67 20.38 -44.39
N MET A 154 -10.39 20.47 -44.06
CA MET A 154 -9.87 21.49 -43.15
C MET A 154 -9.98 22.90 -43.73
N GLU A 155 -9.78 23.07 -45.04
CA GLU A 155 -10.01 24.35 -45.71
C GLU A 155 -11.47 24.78 -45.66
N LYS A 156 -12.39 23.85 -45.93
CA LYS A 156 -13.84 24.11 -45.87
C LYS A 156 -14.27 24.55 -44.47
N MET A 157 -13.75 23.89 -43.44
CA MET A 157 -14.01 24.26 -42.05
C MET A 157 -13.34 25.58 -41.67
N GLY A 158 -12.11 25.84 -42.12
CA GLY A 158 -11.41 27.09 -41.86
C GLY A 158 -12.10 28.29 -42.51
N LYS A 159 -12.71 28.13 -43.69
CA LYS A 159 -13.39 29.21 -44.42
C LYS A 159 -14.53 29.86 -43.65
N SER A 160 -15.29 29.12 -42.85
CA SER A 160 -16.38 29.70 -42.05
C SER A 160 -15.88 30.67 -40.97
N ILE A 161 -14.60 30.57 -40.60
CA ILE A 161 -13.97 31.37 -39.53
C ILE A 161 -12.67 32.09 -39.99
N GLY A 162 -12.43 32.19 -41.30
CA GLY A 162 -11.31 32.94 -41.88
C GLY A 162 -9.91 32.32 -41.72
N LEU A 163 -9.81 31.01 -41.51
CA LEU A 163 -8.54 30.30 -41.29
C LEU A 163 -8.11 29.47 -42.52
N SER A 164 -6.78 29.33 -42.72
CA SER A 164 -6.23 28.40 -43.71
C SER A 164 -6.36 26.95 -43.26
N ALA A 165 -6.30 25.98 -44.18
CA ALA A 165 -6.40 24.55 -43.87
C ALA A 165 -5.38 24.09 -42.80
N LYS A 166 -4.13 24.57 -42.88
CA LYS A 166 -3.08 24.23 -41.90
C LYS A 166 -3.37 24.81 -40.52
N VAL A 167 -3.79 26.07 -40.46
CA VAL A 167 -4.13 26.73 -39.18
C VAL A 167 -5.37 26.08 -38.57
N MET A 168 -6.34 25.68 -39.40
CA MET A 168 -7.53 24.95 -38.95
C MET A 168 -7.16 23.58 -38.38
N ALA A 169 -6.34 22.81 -39.10
CA ALA A 169 -5.86 21.51 -38.64
C ALA A 169 -5.10 21.59 -37.31
N GLN A 170 -4.20 22.58 -37.17
CA GLN A 170 -3.51 22.87 -35.93
C GLN A 170 -4.50 23.12 -34.78
N ARG A 171 -5.51 23.98 -35.02
CA ARG A 171 -6.53 24.32 -34.03
C ARG A 171 -7.41 23.13 -33.62
N VAL A 172 -7.68 22.21 -34.54
CA VAL A 172 -8.39 20.95 -34.24
C VAL A 172 -7.59 20.11 -33.22
N LEU A 173 -6.28 19.94 -33.45
CA LEU A 173 -5.43 19.16 -32.55
C LEU A 173 -5.22 19.84 -31.19
N GLU A 174 -5.05 21.16 -31.16
CA GLU A 174 -5.00 21.95 -29.93
C GLU A 174 -6.31 21.83 -29.14
N THR A 175 -7.46 21.87 -29.83
CA THR A 175 -8.79 21.72 -29.19
C THR A 175 -8.99 20.30 -28.65
N MET A 176 -8.57 19.27 -29.39
CA MET A 176 -8.58 17.88 -28.92
C MET A 176 -7.70 17.74 -27.68
N ALA A 177 -6.47 18.25 -27.73
CA ALA A 177 -5.51 18.16 -26.65
C ALA A 177 -5.99 18.90 -25.39
N ARG A 178 -6.53 20.11 -25.53
CA ARG A 178 -7.11 20.85 -24.40
C ARG A 178 -8.31 20.11 -23.80
N SER A 179 -9.20 19.54 -24.61
CA SER A 179 -10.34 18.76 -24.10
C SER A 179 -9.89 17.50 -23.32
N ILE A 180 -8.84 16.83 -23.80
CA ILE A 180 -8.22 15.70 -23.09
C ILE A 180 -7.57 16.19 -21.80
N ALA A 181 -6.84 17.29 -21.83
CA ALA A 181 -6.18 17.89 -20.67
C ALA A 181 -7.19 18.32 -19.59
N ASP A 182 -8.28 19.01 -19.96
CA ASP A 182 -9.36 19.40 -19.05
C ASP A 182 -9.96 18.18 -18.33
N SER A 183 -10.20 17.10 -19.07
CA SER A 183 -10.72 15.86 -18.50
C SER A 183 -9.70 15.17 -17.59
N ALA A 184 -8.41 15.18 -17.96
CA ALA A 184 -7.34 14.65 -17.13
C ALA A 184 -7.17 15.44 -15.83
N GLU A 185 -7.19 16.78 -15.89
CA GLU A 185 -7.15 17.66 -14.72
C GLU A 185 -8.37 17.42 -13.81
N ALA A 186 -9.57 17.29 -14.39
CA ALA A 186 -10.78 16.95 -13.63
C ALA A 186 -10.69 15.55 -13.01
N PHE A 187 -10.11 14.59 -13.71
CA PHE A 187 -9.88 13.24 -13.19
C PHE A 187 -8.89 13.24 -12.03
N LEU A 188 -7.75 13.93 -12.17
CA LEU A 188 -6.75 14.09 -11.11
C LEU A 188 -7.31 14.83 -9.91
N SER A 189 -8.12 15.88 -10.13
CA SER A 189 -8.84 16.58 -9.06
C SER A 189 -9.78 15.63 -8.31
N ARG A 190 -10.52 14.79 -9.04
CA ARG A 190 -11.38 13.75 -8.45
C ARG A 190 -10.58 12.74 -7.64
N ILE A 191 -9.44 12.25 -8.14
CA ILE A 191 -8.58 11.30 -7.42
C ILE A 191 -8.08 11.95 -6.12
N ASN A 192 -7.49 13.14 -6.22
CA ASN A 192 -6.94 13.87 -5.07
C ASN A 192 -8.00 14.33 -4.06
N SER A 193 -9.27 14.38 -4.45
CA SER A 193 -10.39 14.66 -3.52
C SER A 193 -10.89 13.44 -2.75
N ARG A 194 -10.43 12.22 -3.10
CA ARG A 194 -10.80 10.97 -2.44
C ARG A 194 -9.83 10.62 -1.29
N PRO A 195 -10.25 9.76 -0.34
CA PRO A 195 -9.36 9.15 0.65
C PRO A 195 -8.15 8.42 0.02
N VAL A 196 -7.15 8.07 0.82
CA VAL A 196 -5.89 7.43 0.39
C VAL A 196 -6.00 5.90 0.51
N TYR A 197 -5.50 5.11 -0.44
CA TYR A 197 -5.82 3.66 -0.55
C TYR A 197 -4.61 2.72 -0.70
N THR A 198 -3.47 3.16 -1.23
CA THR A 198 -2.27 2.30 -1.41
C THR A 198 -1.21 2.52 -0.34
N ILE A 199 -0.29 1.54 -0.17
CA ILE A 199 0.90 1.70 0.69
C ILE A 199 1.68 2.95 0.29
N HIS A 200 1.78 3.19 -1.02
CA HIS A 200 2.48 4.35 -1.56
C HIS A 200 1.78 5.66 -1.16
N GLU A 201 0.47 5.78 -1.34
CA GLU A 201 -0.28 6.98 -0.97
C GLU A 201 -0.30 7.21 0.56
N VAL A 202 -0.33 6.13 1.36
CA VAL A 202 -0.27 6.22 2.83
C VAL A 202 1.05 6.80 3.32
N ILE A 203 2.13 6.55 2.57
CA ILE A 203 3.50 6.94 2.94
C ILE A 203 3.91 8.26 2.27
N GLN A 204 3.63 8.38 0.98
CA GLN A 204 3.87 9.57 0.16
C GLN A 204 2.59 10.38 0.14
N GLU A 205 2.49 11.17 1.19
CA GLU A 205 1.50 12.16 1.57
C GLU A 205 1.26 13.25 0.50
N GLU A 206 1.69 13.09 -0.75
CA GLU A 206 1.63 14.11 -1.78
C GLU A 206 0.33 14.03 -2.57
N LYS A 207 -0.17 15.20 -3.02
CA LYS A 207 -1.17 15.21 -4.08
C LYS A 207 -0.57 14.42 -5.23
N ILE A 208 -1.36 13.52 -5.81
CA ILE A 208 -1.02 12.82 -7.03
C ILE A 208 -0.93 13.88 -8.13
N VAL A 209 0.30 14.31 -8.38
CA VAL A 209 0.68 15.27 -9.41
C VAL A 209 1.57 14.50 -10.37
N PRO A 210 1.08 14.18 -11.57
CA PRO A 210 1.91 13.54 -12.57
C PRO A 210 3.15 14.36 -12.88
N ASP A 211 4.31 13.72 -12.87
CA ASP A 211 5.57 14.29 -13.36
C ASP A 211 5.76 14.02 -14.86
N SER A 212 4.99 13.07 -15.38
CA SER A 212 5.08 12.64 -16.77
C SER A 212 3.77 12.12 -17.34
N LEU A 213 3.69 12.17 -18.66
CA LEU A 213 2.60 11.70 -19.48
C LEU A 213 3.07 10.52 -20.34
N VAL A 214 2.40 9.37 -20.27
CA VAL A 214 2.62 8.23 -21.15
C VAL A 214 1.42 8.11 -22.08
N VAL A 215 1.64 8.22 -23.40
CA VAL A 215 0.57 8.12 -24.39
C VAL A 215 0.75 6.87 -25.23
N ILE A 216 -0.31 6.06 -25.30
CA ILE A 216 -0.41 4.85 -26.12
C ILE A 216 -1.64 4.93 -27.03
N GLY A 217 -1.80 3.97 -27.93
CA GLY A 217 -2.88 3.95 -28.92
C GLY A 217 -2.46 4.51 -30.28
N GLY A 218 -3.29 4.27 -31.30
CA GLY A 218 -2.94 4.53 -32.72
C GLY A 218 -2.34 5.91 -33.02
N PRO A 219 -3.02 7.02 -32.68
CA PRO A 219 -2.52 8.39 -32.91
C PRO A 219 -1.50 8.90 -31.87
N ALA A 220 -1.02 8.07 -30.94
CA ALA A 220 -0.20 8.52 -29.81
C ALA A 220 1.00 9.41 -30.19
N PRO A 221 1.87 9.06 -31.16
CA PRO A 221 3.02 9.90 -31.52
C PRO A 221 2.62 11.29 -32.01
N GLN A 222 1.47 11.41 -32.67
CA GLN A 222 1.01 12.65 -33.27
C GLN A 222 0.33 13.57 -32.24
N VAL A 223 -0.39 13.00 -31.27
CA VAL A 223 -1.17 13.77 -30.29
C VAL A 223 -0.41 14.03 -28.98
N ALA A 224 0.56 13.19 -28.62
CA ALA A 224 1.30 13.32 -27.37
C ALA A 224 1.98 14.68 -27.17
N PRO A 225 2.61 15.31 -28.20
CA PRO A 225 3.19 16.65 -28.04
C PRO A 225 2.16 17.72 -27.65
N PHE A 226 0.99 17.69 -28.30
CA PHE A 226 -0.09 18.65 -28.05
C PHE A 226 -0.69 18.48 -26.64
N ILE A 227 -0.90 17.23 -26.22
CA ILE A 227 -1.45 16.93 -24.88
C ILE A 227 -0.42 17.27 -23.80
N GLY A 228 0.85 16.92 -24.01
CA GLY A 228 1.94 17.26 -23.10
C GLY A 228 2.09 18.78 -22.92
N GLU A 229 2.01 19.54 -24.01
CA GLU A 229 1.99 21.01 -23.95
C GLU A 229 0.77 21.55 -23.19
N ALA A 230 -0.43 21.03 -23.48
CA ALA A 230 -1.66 21.47 -22.80
C ALA A 230 -1.67 21.18 -21.29
N LEU A 231 -0.99 20.12 -20.84
CA LEU A 231 -0.84 19.74 -19.44
C LEU A 231 0.42 20.32 -18.77
N GLY A 232 1.36 20.88 -19.54
CA GLY A 232 2.67 21.27 -19.04
C GLY A 232 3.53 20.09 -18.58
N LEU A 233 3.35 18.91 -19.17
CA LEU A 233 4.04 17.67 -18.79
C LEU A 233 5.00 17.18 -19.87
N SER A 234 6.10 16.57 -19.43
CA SER A 234 6.96 15.79 -20.32
C SER A 234 6.19 14.55 -20.79
N HIS A 235 6.22 14.28 -22.10
CA HIS A 235 5.50 13.15 -22.68
C HIS A 235 6.45 12.05 -23.15
N ARG A 236 6.00 10.81 -23.07
CA ARG A 236 6.65 9.61 -23.60
C ARG A 236 5.64 8.82 -24.41
N VAL A 237 6.10 8.31 -25.55
CA VAL A 237 5.35 7.35 -26.37
C VAL A 237 6.24 6.12 -26.47
N PRO A 238 5.91 5.03 -25.78
CA PRO A 238 6.78 3.86 -25.75
C PRO A 238 6.85 3.17 -27.11
N GLU A 239 7.86 2.33 -27.30
CA GLU A 239 7.91 1.43 -28.45
C GLU A 239 6.65 0.55 -28.48
N HIS A 240 6.18 0.19 -29.69
CA HIS A 240 4.96 -0.60 -29.88
C HIS A 240 3.67 0.01 -29.30
N PHE A 241 3.62 1.34 -29.09
CA PHE A 241 2.44 2.09 -28.60
C PHE A 241 1.10 1.69 -29.25
N GLY A 242 1.11 1.36 -30.55
CA GLY A 242 -0.10 1.03 -31.32
C GLY A 242 -0.71 -0.33 -30.98
N VAL A 243 0.02 -1.20 -30.27
CA VAL A 243 -0.42 -2.54 -29.84
C VAL A 243 -0.29 -2.73 -28.32
N ALA A 244 -0.17 -1.64 -27.56
CA ALA A 244 0.03 -1.66 -26.10
C ALA A 244 -1.02 -2.52 -25.37
N ASN A 245 -2.30 -2.43 -25.74
CA ASN A 245 -3.36 -3.21 -25.09
C ASN A 245 -3.19 -4.72 -25.30
N ALA A 246 -2.69 -5.13 -26.48
CA ALA A 246 -2.41 -6.54 -26.75
C ALA A 246 -1.22 -7.04 -25.91
N ILE A 247 -0.18 -6.20 -25.75
CA ILE A 247 0.97 -6.49 -24.89
C ILE A 247 0.54 -6.58 -23.42
N GLY A 248 -0.25 -5.62 -22.95
CA GLY A 248 -0.82 -5.60 -21.60
C GLY A 248 -1.64 -6.86 -21.29
N ALA A 249 -2.46 -7.30 -22.24
CA ALA A 249 -3.20 -8.56 -22.13
C ALA A 249 -2.27 -9.79 -22.09
N ALA A 250 -1.15 -9.76 -22.81
CA ALA A 250 -0.21 -10.88 -22.88
C ALA A 250 0.69 -11.00 -21.63
N VAL A 251 1.04 -9.88 -20.98
CA VAL A 251 1.92 -9.89 -19.79
C VAL A 251 1.15 -10.04 -18.47
N ALA A 252 -0.17 -9.83 -18.49
CA ALA A 252 -1.00 -9.90 -17.30
C ALA A 252 -1.14 -11.35 -16.79
N ARG A 253 -1.00 -11.53 -15.47
CA ARG A 253 -1.10 -12.83 -14.80
C ARG A 253 -2.49 -13.06 -14.24
N VAL A 254 -2.81 -14.32 -14.01
CA VAL A 254 -4.04 -14.69 -13.32
C VAL A 254 -3.99 -14.22 -11.88
N THR A 255 -5.04 -13.53 -11.44
CA THR A 255 -5.20 -13.07 -10.06
C THR A 255 -6.47 -13.66 -9.45
N ALA A 256 -6.36 -14.16 -8.23
CA ALA A 256 -7.46 -14.69 -7.43
C ALA A 256 -7.36 -14.16 -6.00
N GLU A 257 -8.50 -14.03 -5.33
CA GLU A 257 -8.61 -13.60 -3.94
C GLU A 257 -9.73 -14.39 -3.29
N ILE A 258 -9.57 -14.72 -2.01
CA ILE A 258 -10.61 -15.32 -1.19
C ILE A 258 -10.64 -14.65 0.17
N THR A 259 -11.81 -14.66 0.79
CA THR A 259 -12.01 -14.21 2.16
C THR A 259 -12.45 -15.42 2.99
N VAL A 260 -11.64 -15.81 3.97
CA VAL A 260 -12.00 -16.88 4.90
C VAL A 260 -12.53 -16.28 6.20
N GLN A 261 -13.81 -16.52 6.48
CA GLN A 261 -14.43 -16.15 7.73
C GLN A 261 -14.71 -17.40 8.56
N ALA A 262 -13.96 -17.58 9.65
CA ALA A 262 -14.13 -18.68 10.59
C ALA A 262 -14.74 -18.15 11.90
N ASP A 263 -15.93 -18.63 12.25
CA ASP A 263 -16.60 -18.38 13.52
C ASP A 263 -16.50 -19.63 14.39
N THR A 264 -15.50 -19.63 15.29
CA THR A 264 -15.18 -20.77 16.15
C THR A 264 -16.19 -20.97 17.28
N GLU A 265 -16.92 -19.93 17.68
CA GLU A 265 -18.01 -20.02 18.66
C GLU A 265 -19.23 -20.72 18.06
N ARG A 266 -19.63 -20.31 16.84
CA ARG A 266 -20.74 -20.94 16.10
C ARG A 266 -20.35 -22.25 15.43
N GLY A 267 -19.05 -22.54 15.34
CA GLY A 267 -18.50 -23.72 14.68
C GLY A 267 -18.79 -23.72 13.19
N SER A 268 -18.69 -22.57 12.52
CA SER A 268 -18.94 -22.41 11.08
C SER A 268 -17.83 -21.64 10.38
N LEU A 269 -17.54 -21.99 9.14
CA LEU A 269 -16.61 -21.28 8.26
C LEU A 269 -17.25 -21.02 6.91
N VAL A 270 -17.07 -19.80 6.41
CA VAL A 270 -17.57 -19.35 5.12
C VAL A 270 -16.40 -18.83 4.27
N ILE A 271 -16.34 -19.25 3.01
CA ILE A 271 -15.51 -18.66 1.96
C ILE A 271 -16.45 -18.28 0.80
N PRO A 272 -16.98 -17.05 0.81
CA PRO A 272 -18.00 -16.62 -0.15
C PRO A 272 -17.57 -16.77 -1.60
N GLU A 273 -16.33 -16.40 -1.93
CA GLU A 273 -15.77 -16.45 -3.28
C GLU A 273 -15.71 -17.89 -3.83
N ALA A 274 -15.60 -18.88 -2.94
CA ALA A 274 -15.58 -20.30 -3.28
C ALA A 274 -16.92 -21.00 -3.09
N GLY A 275 -17.95 -20.29 -2.59
CA GLY A 275 -19.23 -20.88 -2.23
C GLY A 275 -19.11 -21.96 -1.14
N ILE A 276 -18.11 -21.85 -0.26
CA ILE A 276 -17.90 -22.80 0.83
C ILE A 276 -18.63 -22.26 2.06
N ASP A 277 -19.52 -23.09 2.60
CA ASP A 277 -20.13 -22.92 3.91
C ASP A 277 -20.07 -24.29 4.59
N GLN A 278 -19.27 -24.40 5.66
CA GLN A 278 -19.03 -25.67 6.32
C GLN A 278 -18.97 -25.54 7.83
N LYS A 279 -19.29 -26.63 8.52
CA LYS A 279 -19.03 -26.74 9.96
C LYS A 279 -17.54 -26.89 10.21
N ILE A 280 -17.05 -26.21 11.24
CA ILE A 280 -15.69 -26.35 11.74
C ILE A 280 -15.73 -26.88 13.18
N PRO A 281 -14.75 -27.71 13.58
CA PRO A 281 -14.68 -28.24 14.95
C PRO A 281 -14.47 -27.10 15.96
N PHE A 282 -14.86 -27.34 17.21
CA PHE A 282 -14.60 -26.40 18.32
C PHE A 282 -13.11 -26.05 18.49
N ARG A 283 -12.21 -26.92 18.02
CA ARG A 283 -10.75 -26.71 18.05
C ARG A 283 -10.16 -26.26 16.71
N TYR A 284 -10.94 -25.55 15.88
CA TYR A 284 -10.47 -25.01 14.61
C TYR A 284 -9.49 -23.86 14.82
N ARG A 285 -8.34 -23.90 14.15
CA ARG A 285 -7.22 -22.97 14.38
C ARG A 285 -7.00 -22.04 13.19
N PRO A 286 -6.32 -20.90 13.39
CA PRO A 286 -5.91 -20.04 12.29
C PRO A 286 -5.12 -20.76 11.19
N GLU A 287 -4.29 -21.76 11.52
CA GLU A 287 -3.55 -22.54 10.52
C GLU A 287 -4.47 -23.43 9.68
N ASP A 288 -5.54 -23.97 10.26
CA ASP A 288 -6.54 -24.75 9.52
C ASP A 288 -7.27 -23.83 8.53
N ALA A 289 -7.61 -22.60 8.97
CA ALA A 289 -8.20 -21.58 8.12
C ALA A 289 -7.24 -21.16 7.01
N MET A 290 -5.95 -20.98 7.31
CA MET A 290 -4.92 -20.57 6.36
C MET A 290 -4.58 -21.68 5.36
N SER A 291 -4.51 -22.94 5.81
CA SER A 291 -4.26 -24.09 4.94
C SER A 291 -5.46 -24.33 4.01
N LEU A 292 -6.68 -24.21 4.54
CA LEU A 292 -7.88 -24.22 3.71
C LEU A 292 -7.89 -23.03 2.74
N ALA A 293 -7.49 -21.84 3.20
CA ALA A 293 -7.39 -20.66 2.35
C ALA A 293 -6.40 -20.89 1.21
N ASP A 294 -5.19 -21.37 1.51
CA ASP A 294 -4.16 -21.70 0.53
C ASP A 294 -4.67 -22.73 -0.50
N GLU A 295 -5.25 -23.83 -0.03
CA GLU A 295 -5.81 -24.87 -0.91
C GLU A 295 -6.92 -24.32 -1.80
N VAL A 296 -7.88 -23.60 -1.23
CA VAL A 296 -9.03 -23.05 -1.94
C VAL A 296 -8.59 -21.99 -2.93
N LEU A 297 -7.68 -21.09 -2.53
CA LEU A 297 -7.16 -20.03 -3.37
C LEU A 297 -6.38 -20.60 -4.56
N LYS A 298 -5.48 -21.56 -4.32
CA LYS A 298 -4.74 -22.26 -5.39
C LYS A 298 -5.70 -22.96 -6.33
N LYS A 299 -6.68 -23.70 -5.79
CA LYS A 299 -7.70 -24.39 -6.60
C LYS A 299 -8.51 -23.42 -7.45
N GLN A 300 -8.89 -22.26 -6.89
CA GLN A 300 -9.57 -21.22 -7.64
C GLN A 300 -8.69 -20.62 -8.72
N ALA A 301 -7.46 -20.23 -8.38
CA ALA A 301 -6.49 -19.68 -9.33
C ALA A 301 -6.27 -20.63 -10.51
N LEU A 302 -6.04 -21.91 -10.24
CA LEU A 302 -5.90 -22.95 -11.26
C LEU A 302 -7.17 -23.10 -12.11
N LYS A 303 -8.35 -23.09 -11.48
CA LYS A 303 -9.64 -23.15 -12.19
C LYS A 303 -9.85 -21.97 -13.14
N ILE A 304 -9.31 -20.80 -12.81
CA ILE A 304 -9.38 -19.61 -13.68
C ILE A 304 -8.15 -19.48 -14.60
N GLY A 305 -7.27 -20.48 -14.65
CA GLY A 305 -6.20 -20.63 -15.64
C GLY A 305 -4.81 -20.21 -15.19
N ALA A 306 -4.56 -20.09 -13.88
CA ALA A 306 -3.22 -19.80 -13.36
C ALA A 306 -2.23 -20.92 -13.72
N ASP A 307 -0.98 -20.53 -13.94
CA ASP A 307 0.13 -21.47 -14.11
C ASP A 307 0.50 -22.07 -12.73
N PRO A 308 0.44 -23.41 -12.55
CA PRO A 308 0.77 -24.07 -11.30
C PRO A 308 2.15 -23.74 -10.73
N ASP A 309 3.12 -23.44 -11.61
CA ASP A 309 4.51 -23.22 -11.22
C ASP A 309 4.80 -21.77 -10.79
N SER A 310 3.80 -20.87 -10.84
CA SER A 310 3.96 -19.43 -10.56
C SER A 310 2.93 -18.85 -9.58
N LEU A 311 2.40 -19.67 -8.66
CA LEU A 311 1.45 -19.24 -7.63
C LEU A 311 2.15 -18.55 -6.45
N GLU A 312 2.02 -17.22 -6.38
CA GLU A 312 2.46 -16.40 -5.24
C GLU A 312 1.28 -16.03 -4.33
N ILE A 313 1.46 -16.11 -3.00
CA ILE A 313 0.42 -15.84 -2.01
C ILE A 313 0.91 -14.80 -1.01
N SER A 314 0.05 -13.82 -0.69
CA SER A 314 0.35 -12.74 0.26
C SER A 314 -0.64 -12.74 1.42
N VAL A 315 -0.13 -12.69 2.66
CA VAL A 315 -0.94 -12.63 3.89
C VAL A 315 -1.20 -11.18 4.30
N ILE A 316 -2.47 -10.81 4.48
CA ILE A 316 -2.90 -9.42 4.76
C ILE A 316 -2.29 -8.88 6.07
N GLU A 317 -2.24 -9.69 7.13
CA GLU A 317 -1.71 -9.21 8.42
C GLU A 317 -0.27 -8.68 8.30
N LYS A 318 0.61 -9.45 7.65
CA LYS A 318 2.00 -9.03 7.44
C LYS A 318 2.08 -7.76 6.57
N GLN A 319 1.19 -7.61 5.59
CA GLN A 319 1.10 -6.37 4.79
C GLN A 319 0.68 -5.18 5.64
N VAL A 320 -0.32 -5.34 6.51
CA VAL A 320 -0.81 -4.26 7.40
C VAL A 320 0.27 -3.84 8.38
N ILE A 321 0.96 -4.80 9.00
CA ILE A 321 2.09 -4.52 9.89
C ILE A 321 3.20 -3.80 9.13
N ALA A 322 3.52 -4.22 7.91
CA ALA A 322 4.52 -3.59 7.07
C ALA A 322 4.20 -2.13 6.74
N LYS A 323 2.92 -1.81 6.46
CA LYS A 323 2.46 -0.42 6.21
C LYS A 323 2.84 0.49 7.37
N ILE A 324 2.47 0.13 8.59
CA ILE A 324 2.75 0.94 9.79
C ILE A 324 4.23 0.90 10.16
N HIS A 325 4.89 -0.25 10.04
CA HIS A 325 6.34 -0.37 10.22
C HIS A 325 7.10 0.59 9.30
N ARG A 326 6.63 0.78 8.06
CA ARG A 326 7.21 1.74 7.11
C ARG A 326 7.00 3.18 7.47
N MET A 327 5.86 3.53 8.07
CA MET A 327 5.66 4.87 8.62
C MET A 327 6.59 5.15 9.81
N ILE A 328 6.88 4.14 10.64
CA ILE A 328 7.76 4.29 11.80
C ILE A 328 9.23 4.37 11.38
N TYR A 329 9.72 3.41 10.58
CA TYR A 329 11.16 3.23 10.34
C TYR A 329 11.64 3.67 8.96
N ASN A 330 10.74 3.80 7.97
CA ASN A 330 11.03 4.20 6.60
C ASN A 330 12.26 3.51 5.99
N GLN A 331 12.34 2.18 6.10
CA GLN A 331 13.43 1.40 5.52
C GLN A 331 13.37 1.40 3.98
N SER A 332 14.44 0.91 3.32
CA SER A 332 14.49 0.84 1.85
C SER A 332 13.44 -0.11 1.24
N ASP A 333 13.10 0.07 -0.03
CA ASP A 333 12.20 -0.83 -0.75
C ASP A 333 12.71 -2.29 -0.77
N ALA A 334 14.02 -2.46 -0.95
CA ALA A 334 14.67 -3.78 -0.90
C ALA A 334 14.47 -4.48 0.45
N PHE A 335 14.48 -3.72 1.55
CA PHE A 335 14.19 -4.26 2.88
C PHE A 335 12.77 -4.81 2.96
N TYR A 336 11.76 -4.06 2.50
CA TYR A 336 10.38 -4.53 2.56
C TYR A 336 10.10 -5.68 1.58
N GLN A 337 10.67 -5.66 0.38
CA GLN A 337 10.59 -6.80 -0.54
C GLN A 337 11.15 -8.09 0.08
N THR A 338 12.22 -7.97 0.87
CA THR A 338 12.85 -9.11 1.54
C THR A 338 12.05 -9.62 2.75
N HIS A 339 11.44 -8.73 3.54
CA HIS A 339 10.94 -9.08 4.88
C HIS A 339 9.43 -9.23 5.00
N VAL A 340 8.63 -8.60 4.12
CA VAL A 340 7.18 -8.50 4.32
C VAL A 340 6.49 -9.86 4.33
N GLN A 341 6.79 -10.75 3.38
CA GLN A 341 6.17 -12.09 3.32
C GLN A 341 7.09 -13.20 3.84
N ASN A 342 8.30 -12.86 4.28
CA ASN A 342 9.26 -13.84 4.77
C ASN A 342 8.81 -14.45 6.10
N THR A 343 8.87 -15.79 6.20
CA THR A 343 8.50 -16.58 7.38
C THR A 343 9.51 -16.47 8.51
N ASP A 344 10.76 -16.18 8.18
CA ASP A 344 11.89 -16.16 9.12
C ASP A 344 12.08 -14.80 9.76
N THR A 345 11.25 -13.82 9.40
CA THR A 345 11.33 -12.45 9.92
C THR A 345 9.96 -11.90 10.32
N THR A 346 9.94 -10.97 11.25
CA THR A 346 8.73 -10.37 11.80
C THR A 346 8.95 -8.89 12.07
N LEU A 347 8.29 -8.03 11.30
CA LEU A 347 8.35 -6.57 11.43
C LEU A 347 7.54 -6.04 12.63
N GLY A 348 6.62 -6.85 13.13
CA GLY A 348 5.76 -6.53 14.26
C GLY A 348 4.68 -7.58 14.47
N VAL A 349 3.84 -7.39 15.48
CA VAL A 349 2.74 -8.30 15.84
C VAL A 349 1.53 -7.53 16.36
N PHE A 350 0.32 -8.05 16.09
CA PHE A 350 -0.89 -7.64 16.80
C PHE A 350 -0.99 -8.36 18.14
N VAL A 351 -1.40 -7.61 19.16
CA VAL A 351 -1.69 -8.06 20.53
C VAL A 351 -2.97 -7.41 21.02
N GLU A 352 -3.41 -7.70 22.24
CA GLU A 352 -4.70 -7.23 22.79
C GLU A 352 -4.71 -5.72 23.04
N GLY A 353 -3.56 -5.14 23.44
CA GLY A 353 -3.48 -3.71 23.71
C GLY A 353 -2.08 -3.28 24.16
N GLY A 354 -1.95 -2.00 24.52
CA GLY A 354 -0.64 -1.39 24.76
C GLY A 354 0.06 -1.94 25.98
N THR A 355 -0.70 -2.55 26.90
CA THR A 355 -0.11 -3.28 28.02
C THR A 355 0.62 -4.52 27.58
N THR A 356 0.02 -5.35 26.72
CA THR A 356 0.66 -6.57 26.21
C THR A 356 1.74 -6.25 25.18
N ALA A 357 1.61 -5.14 24.43
CA ALA A 357 2.66 -4.66 23.53
C ALA A 357 3.92 -4.21 24.30
N ASN A 358 3.76 -3.38 25.34
CA ASN A 358 4.85 -2.95 26.22
C ASN A 358 5.51 -4.14 26.93
N LEU A 359 4.70 -5.11 27.40
CA LEU A 359 5.20 -6.34 28.00
C LEU A 359 6.06 -7.14 27.02
N SER A 360 5.57 -7.36 25.79
CA SER A 360 6.29 -8.08 24.75
C SER A 360 7.58 -7.37 24.30
N ALA A 361 7.58 -6.03 24.25
CA ALA A 361 8.78 -5.24 23.99
C ALA A 361 9.87 -5.50 25.06
N LEU A 362 9.52 -5.35 26.33
CA LEU A 362 10.45 -5.59 27.44
C LEU A 362 10.85 -7.06 27.57
N TRP A 363 9.97 -7.98 27.20
CA TRP A 363 10.25 -9.41 27.17
C TRP A 363 11.32 -9.73 26.13
N ALA A 364 11.16 -9.24 24.90
CA ALA A 364 12.15 -9.40 23.83
C ALA A 364 13.47 -8.72 24.20
N ALA A 365 13.44 -7.52 24.77
CA ALA A 365 14.63 -6.82 25.25
C ALA A 365 15.38 -7.64 26.31
N ARG A 366 14.66 -8.16 27.32
CA ARG A 366 15.22 -8.98 28.41
C ARG A 366 15.92 -10.21 27.86
N ASN A 367 15.25 -10.93 26.96
CA ASN A 367 15.80 -12.16 26.40
C ASN A 367 16.96 -11.91 25.44
N THR A 368 17.00 -10.74 24.80
CA THR A 368 18.15 -10.33 23.99
C THR A 368 19.37 -10.01 24.86
N VAL A 369 19.17 -9.23 25.95
CA VAL A 369 20.27 -8.89 26.87
C VAL A 369 20.80 -10.14 27.59
N PHE A 370 19.89 -11.01 28.04
CA PHE A 370 20.22 -12.26 28.72
C PHE A 370 20.13 -13.46 27.76
N ALA A 371 20.78 -13.34 26.60
CA ALA A 371 20.84 -14.39 25.58
C ALA A 371 21.60 -15.64 26.08
N PRO A 372 21.43 -16.81 25.45
CA PRO A 372 22.23 -17.99 25.76
C PRO A 372 23.74 -17.74 25.55
N LYS A 373 24.58 -18.30 26.41
CA LYS A 373 26.05 -18.31 26.30
C LYS A 373 26.63 -19.59 26.91
N PRO A 374 27.92 -19.93 26.72
CA PRO A 374 28.50 -21.14 27.31
C PRO A 374 28.23 -21.21 28.83
N GLY A 375 27.59 -22.30 29.28
CA GLY A 375 27.17 -22.48 30.68
C GLY A 375 25.85 -21.84 31.08
N PHE A 376 25.09 -21.26 30.14
CA PHE A 376 23.76 -20.69 30.37
C PHE A 376 22.89 -20.80 29.10
N ALA A 377 21.86 -21.63 29.14
CA ALA A 377 20.98 -21.98 28.02
C ALA A 377 19.94 -20.90 27.66
N GLY A 378 19.94 -19.77 28.37
CA GLY A 378 19.05 -18.63 28.15
C GLY A 378 18.01 -18.45 29.24
N ILE A 379 17.53 -17.21 29.38
CA ILE A 379 16.66 -16.81 30.49
C ILE A 379 15.30 -17.50 30.51
N GLU A 380 14.75 -17.88 29.35
CA GLU A 380 13.50 -18.64 29.29
C GLU A 380 13.63 -20.05 29.86
N LYS A 381 14.80 -20.67 29.73
CA LYS A 381 15.04 -22.05 30.17
C LYS A 381 15.45 -22.12 31.63
N GLU A 382 16.27 -21.18 32.08
CA GLU A 382 16.91 -21.25 33.40
C GLU A 382 16.43 -20.16 34.38
N GLY A 383 15.65 -19.18 33.91
CA GLY A 383 15.06 -18.14 34.72
C GLY A 383 15.99 -16.96 35.05
N VAL A 384 15.39 -15.90 35.62
CA VAL A 384 16.06 -14.61 35.90
C VAL A 384 17.25 -14.76 36.85
N ALA A 385 17.14 -15.60 37.88
CA ALA A 385 18.22 -15.79 38.86
C ALA A 385 19.46 -16.44 38.24
N ALA A 386 19.29 -17.38 37.32
CA ALA A 386 20.40 -17.98 36.58
C ALA A 386 21.01 -16.98 35.60
N ALA A 387 20.18 -16.19 34.92
CA ALA A 387 20.65 -15.11 34.03
C ALA A 387 21.54 -14.11 34.77
N PHE A 388 21.12 -13.66 35.96
CA PHE A 388 21.88 -12.70 36.77
C PHE A 388 23.24 -13.24 37.18
N ARG A 389 23.31 -14.49 37.67
CA ARG A 389 24.59 -15.14 37.96
C ARG A 389 25.46 -15.31 36.73
N ALA A 390 24.88 -15.75 35.61
CA ALA A 390 25.62 -15.96 34.37
C ALA A 390 26.22 -14.66 33.83
N TYR A 391 25.49 -13.55 33.93
CA TYR A 391 25.89 -12.24 33.41
C TYR A 391 26.60 -11.33 34.43
N ASP A 392 26.85 -11.82 35.65
CA ASP A 392 27.42 -11.06 36.77
C ASP A 392 26.61 -9.76 37.07
N VAL A 393 25.29 -9.90 37.10
CA VAL A 393 24.32 -8.83 37.35
C VAL A 393 23.64 -9.07 38.70
N ASP A 394 23.63 -8.06 39.57
CA ASP A 394 22.92 -8.11 40.85
C ASP A 394 21.50 -7.56 40.72
N ARG A 395 21.28 -6.66 39.76
CA ARG A 395 20.03 -5.93 39.60
C ARG A 395 19.80 -5.57 38.14
N CYS A 396 18.55 -5.65 37.69
CA CYS A 396 18.13 -5.19 36.36
C CYS A 396 17.10 -4.08 36.53
N VAL A 397 17.21 -2.99 35.76
CA VAL A 397 16.31 -1.83 35.85
C VAL A 397 15.85 -1.36 34.48
N VAL A 398 14.70 -0.69 34.43
CA VAL A 398 14.18 0.02 33.25
C VAL A 398 13.96 1.47 33.66
N LEU A 399 14.38 2.42 32.81
CA LEU A 399 14.19 3.84 33.06
C LEU A 399 13.02 4.36 32.21
N VAL A 400 12.12 5.12 32.81
CA VAL A 400 10.99 5.75 32.12
C VAL A 400 10.63 7.06 32.81
N SER A 401 10.08 8.03 32.10
CA SER A 401 9.46 9.22 32.72
C SER A 401 8.55 8.83 33.89
N ARG A 402 8.49 9.69 34.92
CA ARG A 402 7.48 9.58 36.01
C ARG A 402 6.03 9.56 35.50
N LEU A 403 5.80 10.04 34.28
CA LEU A 403 4.50 9.99 33.58
C LEU A 403 4.28 8.67 32.80
N GLY A 404 5.18 7.70 32.96
CA GLY A 404 5.09 6.37 32.36
C GLY A 404 3.80 5.66 32.71
N HIS A 405 3.15 5.10 31.70
CA HIS A 405 1.92 4.35 31.88
C HIS A 405 2.14 3.16 32.83
N TYR A 406 1.13 2.85 33.67
CA TYR A 406 1.26 1.82 34.69
C TYR A 406 1.58 0.42 34.13
N SER A 407 1.32 0.18 32.82
CA SER A 407 1.62 -1.06 32.11
C SER A 407 3.08 -1.46 32.24
N LEU A 408 4.01 -0.50 32.18
CA LEU A 408 5.44 -0.76 32.27
C LEU A 408 5.83 -1.32 33.65
N ARG A 409 5.26 -0.77 34.72
CA ARG A 409 5.44 -1.31 36.08
C ARG A 409 4.87 -2.72 36.21
N LYS A 410 3.69 -2.99 35.62
CA LYS A 410 3.11 -4.34 35.58
C LYS A 410 4.01 -5.30 34.80
N ALA A 411 4.53 -4.88 33.65
CA ALA A 411 5.42 -5.68 32.83
C ALA A 411 6.71 -6.05 33.56
N ALA A 412 7.34 -5.09 34.27
CA ALA A 412 8.52 -5.38 35.08
C ALA A 412 8.24 -6.44 36.17
N GLY A 413 7.07 -6.38 36.81
CA GLY A 413 6.65 -7.41 37.78
C GLY A 413 6.48 -8.79 37.15
N ILE A 414 5.74 -8.87 36.05
CA ILE A 414 5.47 -10.13 35.33
C ILE A 414 6.76 -10.76 34.80
N LEU A 415 7.70 -9.95 34.29
CA LEU A 415 8.98 -10.43 33.76
C LEU A 415 10.02 -10.78 34.83
N GLY A 416 9.67 -10.71 36.12
CA GLY A 416 10.58 -11.03 37.22
C GLY A 416 11.68 -9.98 37.45
N ILE A 417 11.55 -8.79 36.86
CA ILE A 417 12.45 -7.65 37.09
C ILE A 417 12.07 -6.95 38.40
N GLY A 418 10.78 -6.87 38.71
CA GLY A 418 10.23 -6.28 39.93
C GLY A 418 9.82 -4.81 39.77
N ASN A 419 8.69 -4.44 40.38
CA ASN A 419 8.04 -3.13 40.16
C ASN A 419 8.87 -1.94 40.65
N GLN A 420 9.75 -2.14 41.64
CA GLN A 420 10.65 -1.10 42.18
C GLN A 420 11.87 -0.84 41.27
N ASN A 421 12.08 -1.69 40.28
CA ASN A 421 13.16 -1.57 39.31
C ASN A 421 12.73 -0.84 38.04
N MET A 422 11.49 -0.33 38.01
CA MET A 422 11.07 0.71 37.08
C MET A 422 11.45 2.06 37.69
N ILE A 423 12.59 2.61 37.26
CA ILE A 423 13.15 3.85 37.82
C ILE A 423 12.52 5.04 37.10
N ALA A 424 11.79 5.84 37.86
CA ALA A 424 11.18 7.06 37.36
C ALA A 424 12.26 8.12 37.06
N LEU A 425 12.23 8.66 35.85
CA LEU A 425 13.02 9.79 35.42
C LEU A 425 12.28 11.09 35.73
N ASP A 426 13.05 12.08 36.13
CA ASP A 426 12.56 13.43 36.34
C ASP A 426 12.20 14.09 35.01
N THR A 427 11.20 14.95 35.07
CA THR A 427 10.76 15.76 33.93
C THR A 427 11.22 17.21 34.06
N ASP A 428 11.33 17.87 32.91
CA ASP A 428 11.52 19.31 32.81
C ASP A 428 10.22 20.08 33.11
N LYS A 429 10.26 21.41 32.94
CA LYS A 429 9.11 22.30 33.14
C LYS A 429 7.95 22.06 32.16
N ASN A 430 8.19 21.36 31.06
CA ASN A 430 7.22 21.02 30.03
C ASN A 430 6.76 19.56 30.14
N ASN A 431 7.11 18.88 31.24
CA ASN A 431 6.78 17.48 31.50
C ASN A 431 7.47 16.45 30.58
N HIS A 432 8.52 16.85 29.86
CA HIS A 432 9.36 15.91 29.09
C HIS A 432 10.47 15.34 29.96
N VAL A 433 11.00 14.15 29.65
CA VAL A 433 12.22 13.64 30.30
C VAL A 433 13.35 14.68 30.27
N ASP A 434 13.90 14.99 31.43
CA ASP A 434 15.07 15.86 31.55
C ASP A 434 16.34 15.08 31.15
N ILE A 435 16.89 15.40 29.97
CA ILE A 435 18.07 14.75 29.40
C ILE A 435 19.31 14.84 30.31
N SER A 436 19.49 15.96 31.02
CA SER A 436 20.62 16.11 31.94
C SER A 436 20.47 15.15 33.12
N LYS A 437 19.27 15.05 33.68
CA LYS A 437 19.00 14.13 34.79
C LYS A 437 19.00 12.67 34.37
N LEU A 438 18.61 12.36 33.13
CA LEU A 438 18.76 11.02 32.56
C LEU A 438 20.25 10.61 32.54
N LYS A 439 21.13 11.45 31.98
CA LYS A 439 22.58 11.19 31.95
C LYS A 439 23.17 11.04 33.35
N GLN A 440 22.76 11.89 34.30
CA GLN A 440 23.17 11.79 35.70
C GLN A 440 22.71 10.47 36.34
N THR A 441 21.48 10.04 36.05
CA THR A 441 20.92 8.78 36.56
C THR A 441 21.72 7.57 36.05
N ILE A 442 22.02 7.52 34.75
CA ILE A 442 22.85 6.47 34.16
C ILE A 442 24.24 6.46 34.80
N SER A 443 24.92 7.61 34.84
CA SER A 443 26.27 7.71 35.42
C SER A 443 26.30 7.30 36.89
N ARG A 444 25.26 7.64 37.65
CA ARG A 444 25.12 7.22 39.05
C ARG A 444 24.96 5.71 39.17
N ILE A 445 24.12 5.09 38.35
CA ILE A 445 23.95 3.62 38.34
C ILE A 445 25.28 2.94 38.00
N GLU A 446 25.97 3.39 36.96
CA GLU A 446 27.25 2.80 36.52
C GLU A 446 28.35 2.94 37.57
N LYS A 447 28.40 4.05 38.32
CA LYS A 447 29.43 4.30 39.35
C LYS A 447 29.12 3.64 40.69
N GLU A 448 27.90 3.81 41.19
CA GLU A 448 27.53 3.37 42.54
C GLU A 448 27.08 1.91 42.58
N ASN A 449 26.53 1.40 41.47
CA ASN A 449 25.97 0.05 41.38
C ASN A 449 26.42 -0.64 40.07
N PRO A 450 27.72 -0.88 39.87
CA PRO A 450 28.28 -1.32 38.59
C PRO A 450 27.74 -2.66 38.07
N LYS A 451 27.16 -3.49 38.95
CA LYS A 451 26.47 -4.75 38.60
C LYS A 451 24.98 -4.56 38.30
N THR A 452 24.52 -3.34 38.11
CA THR A 452 23.14 -3.05 37.67
C THR A 452 23.10 -2.99 36.15
N CYS A 453 22.30 -3.86 35.55
CA CYS A 453 21.96 -3.81 34.14
C CYS A 453 20.82 -2.81 33.91
N ILE A 454 21.03 -1.81 33.06
CA ILE A 454 19.95 -0.97 32.54
C ILE A 454 19.41 -1.68 31.29
N LEU A 455 18.27 -2.36 31.44
CA LEU A 455 17.68 -3.17 30.38
C LEU A 455 17.19 -2.31 29.22
N ALA A 456 16.41 -1.29 29.55
CA ALA A 456 15.78 -0.42 28.58
C ALA A 456 15.57 0.99 29.12
N ILE A 457 15.53 1.95 28.19
CA ILE A 457 14.99 3.28 28.43
C ILE A 457 13.73 3.41 27.58
N VAL A 458 12.64 3.86 28.20
CA VAL A 458 11.35 4.03 27.53
C VAL A 458 11.07 5.51 27.30
N GLY A 459 11.00 5.93 26.04
CA GLY A 459 10.51 7.23 25.63
C GLY A 459 8.99 7.21 25.45
N ILE A 460 8.28 8.18 26.01
CA ILE A 460 6.83 8.27 25.87
C ILE A 460 6.49 9.18 24.70
N ALA A 461 5.73 8.66 23.74
CA ALA A 461 5.23 9.38 22.59
C ALA A 461 3.71 9.59 22.75
N GLY A 462 3.34 10.56 23.58
CA GLY A 462 1.96 10.88 23.93
C GLY A 462 1.57 10.29 25.28
N ALA A 463 2.01 10.94 26.37
CA ALA A 463 1.67 10.55 27.74
C ALA A 463 0.15 10.59 27.96
N THR A 464 -0.39 9.60 28.67
CA THR A 464 -1.86 9.44 28.82
C THR A 464 -2.53 10.65 29.48
N GLU A 465 -1.87 11.27 30.46
CA GLU A 465 -2.45 12.36 31.24
C GLU A 465 -2.27 13.75 30.61
N THR A 466 -1.18 13.95 29.85
CA THR A 466 -0.77 15.28 29.40
C THR A 466 -0.58 15.39 27.87
N GLY A 467 -0.60 14.27 27.15
CA GLY A 467 -0.30 14.21 25.72
C GLY A 467 1.15 14.52 25.37
N THR A 468 2.04 14.66 26.37
CA THR A 468 3.43 15.07 26.18
C THR A 468 4.27 14.02 25.47
N ILE A 469 5.28 14.48 24.74
CA ILE A 469 6.19 13.63 23.98
C ILE A 469 7.61 13.89 24.46
N ASP A 470 8.29 12.83 24.88
CA ASP A 470 9.67 12.91 25.33
C ASP A 470 10.64 13.24 24.17
N PRO A 471 11.84 13.80 24.45
CA PRO A 471 12.87 14.06 23.45
C PRO A 471 13.49 12.75 22.90
N LEU A 472 12.76 12.08 22.02
CA LEU A 472 13.07 10.72 21.56
C LEU A 472 14.43 10.62 20.87
N GLU A 473 14.83 11.64 20.09
CA GLU A 473 16.09 11.63 19.36
C GLU A 473 17.31 11.68 20.31
N GLU A 474 17.28 12.55 21.32
CA GLU A 474 18.31 12.66 22.34
C GLU A 474 18.36 11.42 23.23
N MET A 475 17.19 10.87 23.60
CA MET A 475 17.11 9.61 24.34
C MET A 475 17.71 8.45 23.54
N ALA A 476 17.40 8.36 22.24
CA ALA A 476 17.96 7.33 21.36
C ALA A 476 19.48 7.41 21.26
N LYS A 477 20.05 8.62 21.14
CA LYS A 477 21.51 8.85 21.12
C LYS A 477 22.17 8.31 22.40
N ILE A 478 21.60 8.62 23.57
CA ILE A 478 22.07 8.11 24.85
C ILE A 478 21.97 6.58 24.92
N CYS A 479 20.86 6.00 24.45
CA CYS A 479 20.68 4.55 24.42
C CYS A 479 21.75 3.88 23.54
N ALA A 480 22.04 4.44 22.38
CA ALA A 480 23.08 3.93 21.48
C ALA A 480 24.49 4.02 22.10
N GLU A 481 24.82 5.15 22.73
CA GLU A 481 26.11 5.37 23.43
C GLU A 481 26.36 4.33 24.52
N HIS A 482 25.32 4.00 25.30
CA HIS A 482 25.41 3.07 26.42
C HIS A 482 24.98 1.63 26.07
N ARG A 483 24.61 1.34 24.82
CA ARG A 483 24.09 0.05 24.34
C ARG A 483 22.86 -0.45 25.12
N ILE A 484 21.95 0.46 25.44
CA ILE A 484 20.69 0.19 26.14
C ILE A 484 19.56 0.05 25.12
N HIS A 485 18.64 -0.88 25.33
CA HIS A 485 17.46 -1.03 24.44
C HIS A 485 16.57 0.22 24.53
N PHE A 486 16.30 0.86 23.39
CA PHE A 486 15.41 2.02 23.33
C PHE A 486 14.02 1.60 22.89
N HIS A 487 13.05 1.72 23.79
CA HIS A 487 11.64 1.47 23.49
C HIS A 487 10.86 2.78 23.45
N VAL A 488 10.00 2.96 22.45
CA VAL A 488 9.03 4.07 22.43
C VAL A 488 7.63 3.55 22.70
N ASP A 489 7.01 4.01 23.78
CA ASP A 489 5.58 3.81 24.03
C ASP A 489 4.80 4.92 23.30
N ALA A 490 4.40 4.61 22.07
CA ALA A 490 3.55 5.44 21.24
C ALA A 490 2.10 4.90 21.22
N ALA A 491 1.65 4.24 22.29
CA ALA A 491 0.31 3.67 22.36
C ALA A 491 -0.77 4.69 22.00
N TRP A 492 -0.62 5.92 22.49
CA TRP A 492 -1.52 7.03 22.17
C TRP A 492 -1.06 7.83 20.95
N GLY A 493 0.20 8.28 20.91
CA GLY A 493 0.69 9.21 19.88
C GLY A 493 1.12 8.57 18.56
N GLY A 494 1.19 7.24 18.46
CA GLY A 494 1.63 6.54 17.23
C GLY A 494 0.88 6.98 15.96
N PRO A 495 -0.46 7.12 15.98
CA PRO A 495 -1.23 7.61 14.83
C PRO A 495 -0.85 9.01 14.37
N THR A 496 -0.23 9.85 15.22
CA THR A 496 0.25 11.18 14.81
C THR A 496 1.21 11.13 13.61
N LEU A 497 1.82 9.97 13.32
CA LEU A 497 2.57 9.72 12.09
C LEU A 497 1.78 9.92 10.79
N PHE A 498 0.44 9.83 10.81
CA PHE A 498 -0.40 10.13 9.63
C PHE A 498 -0.55 11.63 9.36
N SER A 499 -0.31 12.49 10.35
CA SER A 499 -0.57 13.92 10.23
C SER A 499 0.70 14.68 9.82
N LYS A 500 0.74 15.22 8.61
CA LYS A 500 1.77 16.18 8.16
C LYS A 500 2.11 17.24 9.20
N GLN A 501 1.07 17.78 9.81
CA GLN A 501 1.19 18.90 10.73
C GLN A 501 1.92 18.48 12.00
N TYR A 502 1.71 17.25 12.48
CA TYR A 502 2.15 16.82 13.80
C TYR A 502 3.17 15.69 13.80
N LYS A 503 3.45 15.02 12.67
CA LYS A 503 4.38 13.88 12.60
C LYS A 503 5.79 14.22 13.13
N HIS A 504 6.20 15.48 12.96
CA HIS A 504 7.48 15.99 13.45
C HIS A 504 7.63 15.92 14.98
N LEU A 505 6.51 15.84 15.72
CA LEU A 505 6.54 15.67 17.16
C LEU A 505 7.14 14.32 17.57
N LEU A 506 7.10 13.31 16.69
CA LEU A 506 7.69 11.99 16.92
C LEU A 506 9.09 11.83 16.31
N ASN A 507 9.78 12.93 15.99
CA ASN A 507 11.16 12.87 15.52
C ASN A 507 12.03 12.05 16.50
N GLY A 508 12.74 11.05 15.97
CA GLY A 508 13.51 10.08 16.75
C GLY A 508 12.82 8.73 16.97
N ILE A 509 11.53 8.57 16.69
CA ILE A 509 10.82 7.28 16.85
C ILE A 509 11.42 6.15 15.98
N HIS A 510 11.90 6.47 14.78
CA HIS A 510 12.58 5.54 13.86
C HIS A 510 13.94 5.03 14.39
N LEU A 511 14.47 5.65 15.46
CA LEU A 511 15.69 5.21 16.12
C LEU A 511 15.43 4.14 17.19
N ALA A 512 14.18 3.96 17.62
CA ALA A 512 13.78 2.96 18.61
C ALA A 512 14.10 1.53 18.14
N ASP A 513 14.44 0.66 19.09
CA ASP A 513 14.54 -0.78 18.84
C ASP A 513 13.15 -1.42 18.74
N SER A 514 12.20 -0.89 19.52
CA SER A 514 10.80 -1.31 19.51
C SER A 514 9.83 -0.16 19.75
N VAL A 515 8.66 -0.21 19.12
CA VAL A 515 7.60 0.81 19.23
C VAL A 515 6.27 0.13 19.52
N THR A 516 5.56 0.61 20.56
CA THR A 516 4.19 0.20 20.87
C THR A 516 3.20 1.21 20.32
N ILE A 517 2.09 0.75 19.74
CA ILE A 517 0.98 1.55 19.23
C ILE A 517 -0.33 0.84 19.58
N ASP A 518 -1.38 1.56 19.97
CA ASP A 518 -2.71 0.98 20.14
C ASP A 518 -3.67 1.40 19.03
N GLY A 519 -4.22 0.40 18.35
CA GLY A 519 -5.24 0.59 17.33
C GLY A 519 -6.53 1.19 17.92
N HIS A 520 -6.91 0.80 19.14
CA HIS A 520 -8.19 1.25 19.73
C HIS A 520 -8.14 2.64 20.39
N LYS A 521 -7.07 3.39 20.15
CA LYS A 521 -6.93 4.80 20.57
C LYS A 521 -7.12 5.71 19.36
N GLN A 522 -6.09 6.44 18.94
CA GLN A 522 -6.20 7.40 17.83
C GLN A 522 -6.24 6.75 16.43
N PHE A 523 -6.17 5.42 16.36
CA PHE A 523 -6.50 4.63 15.16
C PHE A 523 -8.01 4.30 15.06
N TYR A 524 -8.83 4.69 16.04
CA TYR A 524 -10.30 4.52 16.02
C TYR A 524 -10.78 3.07 15.79
N MET A 525 -9.96 2.09 16.16
CA MET A 525 -10.34 0.69 16.09
C MET A 525 -11.21 0.28 17.29
N PRO A 526 -12.08 -0.73 17.15
CA PRO A 526 -12.70 -1.37 18.31
C PRO A 526 -11.63 -1.94 19.26
N MET A 527 -11.91 -1.92 20.56
CA MET A 527 -11.15 -2.74 21.51
C MET A 527 -11.48 -4.23 21.26
N SER A 528 -10.52 -5.16 21.36
CA SER A 528 -9.11 -4.99 21.73
C SER A 528 -8.20 -4.79 20.50
N CYS A 529 -7.10 -4.03 20.59
CA CYS A 529 -6.19 -3.80 19.45
C CYS A 529 -4.90 -3.06 19.88
N GLY A 530 -3.84 -3.81 20.15
CA GLY A 530 -2.48 -3.31 20.37
C GLY A 530 -1.53 -3.83 19.31
N MET A 531 -0.44 -3.11 19.08
CA MET A 531 0.57 -3.46 18.08
C MET A 531 1.96 -3.19 18.63
N LEU A 532 2.88 -4.09 18.33
CA LEU A 532 4.31 -3.95 18.62
C LEU A 532 5.09 -4.01 17.31
N TYR A 533 5.97 -3.04 17.08
CA TYR A 533 6.84 -2.95 15.91
C TYR A 533 8.30 -2.99 16.33
N LEU A 534 9.16 -3.63 15.53
CA LEU A 534 10.56 -3.83 15.87
C LEU A 534 11.45 -3.46 14.70
N LYS A 535 12.54 -2.75 15.00
CA LYS A 535 13.49 -2.32 13.97
C LYS A 535 14.28 -3.47 13.37
N ASP A 536 14.67 -4.43 14.21
CA ASP A 536 15.31 -5.68 13.79
C ASP A 536 14.23 -6.77 13.58
N PRO A 537 14.03 -7.27 12.34
CA PRO A 537 13.02 -8.27 12.04
C PRO A 537 13.20 -9.62 12.73
N LYS A 538 14.35 -9.91 13.34
CA LYS A 538 14.61 -11.17 14.06
C LYS A 538 14.45 -11.04 15.57
N LYS A 539 14.20 -9.84 16.07
CA LYS A 539 14.23 -9.53 17.51
C LYS A 539 13.13 -10.25 18.31
N LEU A 540 12.02 -10.63 17.69
CA LEU A 540 10.97 -11.43 18.36
C LEU A 540 11.28 -12.93 18.43
N ASP A 541 12.29 -13.44 17.72
CA ASP A 541 12.59 -14.88 17.69
C ASP A 541 13.02 -15.40 19.07
N VAL A 542 13.57 -14.52 19.91
CA VAL A 542 14.01 -14.83 21.28
C VAL A 542 12.86 -15.07 22.27
N ILE A 543 11.62 -14.81 21.85
CA ILE A 543 10.40 -15.11 22.61
C ILE A 543 9.47 -16.06 21.85
N ALA A 544 9.98 -16.69 20.78
CA ALA A 544 9.18 -17.62 19.99
C ALA A 544 8.98 -18.96 20.73
N TYR A 545 7.73 -19.39 20.85
CA TYR A 545 7.37 -20.70 21.39
C TYR A 545 6.83 -21.61 20.30
N TYR A 546 7.49 -22.76 20.14
CA TYR A 546 7.05 -23.79 19.22
C TYR A 546 6.27 -24.89 19.93
N ALA A 547 5.20 -25.34 19.29
CA ALA A 547 4.38 -26.44 19.74
C ALA A 547 4.05 -27.32 18.52
N HIS A 548 4.22 -28.64 18.64
CA HIS A 548 4.01 -29.59 17.52
C HIS A 548 2.59 -29.53 16.91
N TYR A 549 1.63 -28.97 17.64
CA TYR A 549 0.22 -28.94 17.26
C TYR A 549 -0.26 -27.60 16.67
N VAL A 550 0.27 -26.43 17.08
CA VAL A 550 -0.20 -25.09 16.60
C VAL A 550 0.99 -24.27 16.06
N ASN A 551 1.99 -24.02 16.92
CA ASN A 551 3.12 -23.14 16.61
C ASN A 551 4.31 -23.91 15.99
N ARG A 552 4.23 -24.28 14.71
CA ARG A 552 5.31 -25.03 14.04
C ARG A 552 6.44 -24.13 13.54
N TRP A 553 7.63 -24.70 13.42
CA TRP A 553 8.78 -24.04 12.79
C TRP A 553 8.48 -23.72 11.31
N GLY A 554 8.81 -22.51 10.87
CA GLY A 554 8.48 -22.00 9.52
C GLY A 554 7.05 -21.48 9.32
N SER A 555 6.23 -21.39 10.38
CA SER A 555 4.88 -20.84 10.28
C SER A 555 4.88 -19.34 9.94
N VAL A 556 3.93 -18.92 9.09
CA VAL A 556 3.62 -17.50 8.86
C VAL A 556 2.82 -16.88 10.01
N ASP A 557 2.28 -17.70 10.93
CA ASP A 557 1.52 -17.21 12.07
C ASP A 557 2.42 -16.46 13.05
N LEU A 558 2.06 -15.21 13.29
CA LEU A 558 2.75 -14.33 14.22
C LEU A 558 2.39 -14.62 15.69
N GLY A 559 1.37 -15.44 15.94
CA GLY A 559 0.98 -15.90 17.28
C GLY A 559 2.09 -16.67 18.01
N ILE A 560 3.04 -17.26 17.28
CA ILE A 560 4.20 -17.94 17.86
C ILE A 560 5.13 -16.97 18.63
N LYS A 561 5.01 -15.66 18.38
CA LYS A 561 5.82 -14.56 18.94
C LYS A 561 5.02 -13.64 19.85
N THR A 562 3.83 -14.05 20.30
CA THR A 562 2.99 -13.29 21.22
C THR A 562 2.75 -14.03 22.53
N LEU A 563 2.33 -13.30 23.58
CA LEU A 563 1.95 -13.91 24.86
C LEU A 563 0.74 -14.84 24.71
N SER A 564 -0.24 -14.42 23.90
CA SER A 564 -1.44 -15.20 23.61
C SER A 564 -1.24 -16.10 22.40
N GLY A 565 -1.88 -17.27 22.40
CA GLY A 565 -1.97 -18.15 21.23
C GLY A 565 -3.11 -17.73 20.31
N SER A 566 -4.35 -18.00 20.72
CA SER A 566 -5.54 -17.55 19.99
C SER A 566 -5.68 -16.03 20.05
N ARG A 567 -5.94 -15.40 18.90
CA ARG A 567 -6.01 -13.94 18.76
C ARG A 567 -7.02 -13.52 17.69
N GLU A 568 -7.59 -12.34 17.87
CA GLU A 568 -8.54 -11.73 16.94
C GLU A 568 -7.83 -11.27 15.66
N ALA A 569 -8.53 -11.34 14.52
CA ALA A 569 -8.03 -10.86 13.23
C ALA A 569 -8.11 -9.33 13.10
N ASN A 570 -7.63 -8.59 14.10
CA ASN A 570 -7.66 -7.12 14.15
C ASN A 570 -6.91 -6.46 12.98
N SER A 571 -5.98 -7.20 12.37
CA SER A 571 -5.31 -6.81 11.14
C SER A 571 -6.28 -6.58 9.97
N LEU A 572 -7.35 -7.37 9.85
CA LEU A 572 -8.36 -7.18 8.81
C LEU A 572 -9.16 -5.90 9.03
N ILE A 573 -9.53 -5.61 10.28
CA ILE A 573 -10.28 -4.39 10.62
C ILE A 573 -9.40 -3.17 10.33
N LEU A 574 -8.10 -3.22 10.67
CA LEU A 574 -7.19 -2.11 10.42
C LEU A 574 -6.92 -1.96 8.92
N ASP A 575 -6.80 -3.05 8.16
CA ASP A 575 -6.69 -2.99 6.71
C ASP A 575 -7.91 -2.31 6.08
N CYS A 576 -9.11 -2.68 6.51
CA CYS A 576 -10.36 -2.05 6.09
C CYS A 576 -10.39 -0.57 6.47
N ALA A 577 -10.00 -0.22 7.69
CA ALA A 577 -9.98 1.16 8.16
C ALA A 577 -8.98 2.02 7.35
N LEU A 578 -7.78 1.50 7.09
CA LEU A 578 -6.78 2.12 6.22
C LEU A 578 -7.28 2.23 4.77
N LYS A 579 -7.98 1.22 4.26
CA LYS A 579 -8.59 1.26 2.93
C LYS A 579 -9.78 2.22 2.86
N ILE A 580 -10.52 2.47 3.93
CA ILE A 580 -11.70 3.35 3.88
C ILE A 580 -11.30 4.80 4.09
N MET A 581 -10.52 5.05 5.14
CA MET A 581 -10.14 6.40 5.58
C MET A 581 -8.85 6.87 4.92
N GLY A 582 -7.91 5.96 4.66
CA GLY A 582 -6.58 6.33 4.19
C GLY A 582 -5.78 7.12 5.19
N ALA A 583 -4.53 7.43 4.83
CA ALA A 583 -3.69 8.32 5.63
C ALA A 583 -4.33 9.70 5.84
N ASN A 584 -4.91 10.29 4.79
CA ASN A 584 -5.56 11.61 4.90
C ASN A 584 -6.78 11.61 5.81
N GLY A 585 -7.57 10.54 5.84
CA GLY A 585 -8.71 10.43 6.75
C GLY A 585 -8.24 10.36 8.19
N TYR A 586 -7.20 9.57 8.49
CA TYR A 586 -6.58 9.57 9.82
C TYR A 586 -5.94 10.92 10.16
N ALA A 587 -5.22 11.54 9.23
CA ALA A 587 -4.60 12.85 9.39
C ALA A 587 -5.62 13.95 9.70
N LEU A 588 -6.84 13.85 9.15
CA LEU A 588 -7.93 14.79 9.42
C LEU A 588 -8.58 14.56 10.80
N LEU A 589 -8.61 13.31 11.27
CA LEU A 589 -9.12 12.96 12.59
C LEU A 589 -8.17 13.35 13.73
N ILE A 590 -6.88 13.49 13.42
CA ILE A 590 -5.79 13.86 14.35
C ILE A 590 -5.53 15.36 14.27
#